data_AF-A0A843DYV0-F1
#
_entry.id   AF-A0A843DYV0-F1
#
_cell.length_a   1.000
_cell.length_b   1.000
_cell.length_c   1.000
_cell.angle_alpha   90.00
_cell.angle_beta   90.00
_cell.angle_gamma   90.00
#
_symmetry.space_group_name_H-M   'P 1'
#
loop_
_entity.id
_entity.type
_entity.pdbx_description
1 polymer ?
#
loop_
_entity_poly.entity_id
_entity_poly.type
_entity_poly.pdbx_seq_one_letter_code
_entity_poly.pdbx_strand_id
1 'polypeptide(L)'
;DLLEANLLVAEREYRLKRFDSAVECCTNGSFYLGEGAFIGNSKAKSTVISKGSKVVDSDLDRVLLLDDCEVSGATIVNSILGVGCRVGKGAKISNCVLADRTVVEEGSNLEGDRIV
;
A
#
# COMPACT_ATOMS: atom_id res chain seq x y z
N ASP A 1 5.48 -11.34 11.70
CA ASP A 1 6.21 -10.05 11.59
C ASP A 1 5.18 -8.91 11.71
N LEU A 2 5.60 -7.65 11.59
CA LEU A 2 4.70 -6.50 11.68
C LEU A 2 3.63 -6.51 10.55
N LEU A 3 3.95 -7.06 9.39
CA LEU A 3 3.05 -7.13 8.24
C LEU A 3 1.93 -8.17 8.50
N GLU A 4 2.29 -9.39 8.87
CA GLU A 4 1.39 -10.49 9.23
C GLU A 4 0.45 -10.11 10.37
N ALA A 5 0.96 -9.42 11.40
CA ALA A 5 0.12 -8.98 12.52
C ALA A 5 -0.96 -7.97 12.06
N ASN A 6 -0.60 -7.01 11.20
CA ASN A 6 -1.55 -6.04 10.68
C ASN A 6 -2.53 -6.66 9.69
N LEU A 7 -2.10 -7.62 8.86
CA LEU A 7 -2.98 -8.34 7.95
C LEU A 7 -4.01 -9.21 8.67
N LEU A 8 -3.60 -9.85 9.76
CA LEU A 8 -4.50 -10.66 10.59
C LEU A 8 -5.56 -9.80 11.29
N VAL A 9 -5.20 -8.60 11.76
CA VAL A 9 -6.17 -7.63 12.30
C VAL A 9 -7.11 -7.13 11.20
N ALA A 10 -6.58 -6.79 10.03
CA ALA A 10 -7.37 -6.37 8.88
C ALA A 10 -8.42 -7.43 8.49
N GLU A 11 -8.01 -8.70 8.51
CA GLU A 11 -8.88 -9.83 8.22
C GLU A 11 -10.00 -10.01 9.25
N ARG A 12 -9.72 -9.82 10.54
CA ARG A 12 -10.70 -10.03 11.61
C ARG A 12 -11.73 -8.91 11.66
N GLU A 13 -11.31 -7.67 11.46
CA GLU A 13 -12.12 -6.48 11.75
C GLU A 13 -12.87 -5.96 10.51
N TYR A 14 -12.39 -6.21 9.29
CA TYR A 14 -12.84 -5.46 8.11
C TYR A 14 -13.21 -6.30 6.88
N ARG A 15 -13.25 -7.64 7.00
CA ARG A 15 -13.55 -8.61 5.92
C ARG A 15 -14.82 -8.34 5.09
N LEU A 16 -15.79 -7.61 5.64
CA LEU A 16 -17.12 -7.41 5.05
C LEU A 16 -17.49 -5.94 4.78
N LYS A 17 -16.57 -4.98 4.94
CA LYS A 17 -16.87 -3.57 4.66
C LYS A 17 -16.70 -3.27 3.17
N ARG A 18 -17.76 -2.77 2.53
CA ARG A 18 -17.69 -2.12 1.21
C ARG A 18 -17.10 -0.73 1.40
N PHE A 19 -16.10 -0.39 0.60
CA PHE A 19 -15.44 0.91 0.64
C PHE A 19 -16.00 1.78 -0.50
N ASP A 20 -16.70 2.86 -0.16
CA ASP A 20 -17.27 3.79 -1.14
C ASP A 20 -16.18 4.55 -1.94
N SER A 21 -14.94 4.54 -1.44
CA SER A 21 -13.78 5.22 -2.02
C SER A 21 -12.89 4.31 -2.87
N ALA A 22 -13.29 3.05 -3.08
CA ALA A 22 -12.63 2.11 -3.98
C ALA A 22 -13.34 2.11 -5.33
N VAL A 23 -12.72 2.72 -6.35
CA VAL A 23 -13.29 2.83 -7.70
C VAL A 23 -12.50 1.95 -8.65
N GLU A 24 -13.18 1.04 -9.35
CA GLU A 24 -12.59 0.14 -10.37
C GLU A 24 -11.39 -0.69 -9.85
N CYS A 25 -11.45 -1.12 -8.58
CA CYS A 25 -10.37 -1.88 -7.96
C CYS A 25 -10.69 -3.36 -7.81
N CYS A 26 -9.67 -4.21 -7.97
CA CYS A 26 -9.75 -5.63 -7.60
C CYS A 26 -9.06 -5.83 -6.25
N THR A 27 -9.85 -5.97 -5.18
CA THR A 27 -9.35 -6.31 -3.85
C THR A 27 -9.49 -7.81 -3.60
N ASN A 28 -8.43 -8.49 -3.16
CA ASN A 28 -8.48 -9.92 -2.84
C ASN A 28 -7.78 -10.22 -1.50
N GLY A 29 -8.38 -11.07 -0.67
CA GLY A 29 -7.86 -11.37 0.67
C GLY A 29 -8.06 -10.22 1.68
N SER A 30 -7.22 -10.19 2.72
CA SER A 30 -7.32 -9.24 3.84
C SER A 30 -6.97 -7.83 3.39
N PHE A 31 -7.97 -6.96 3.26
CA PHE A 31 -7.78 -5.59 2.80
C PHE A 31 -8.33 -4.58 3.81
N TYR A 32 -7.57 -3.52 4.07
CA TYR A 32 -7.99 -2.41 4.94
C TYR A 32 -7.76 -1.08 4.24
N LEU A 33 -8.75 -0.20 4.32
CA LEU A 33 -8.69 1.18 3.86
C LEU A 33 -9.07 2.09 5.02
N GLY A 34 -8.12 2.92 5.45
CA GLY A 34 -8.25 3.87 6.54
C GLY A 34 -9.13 5.06 6.17
N GLU A 35 -9.50 5.84 7.18
CA GLU A 35 -10.30 7.05 7.00
C GLU A 35 -9.63 8.05 6.05
N GLY A 36 -10.38 8.57 5.08
CA GLY A 36 -9.86 9.51 4.08
C GLY A 36 -8.87 8.90 3.09
N ALA A 37 -8.59 7.59 3.17
CA ALA A 37 -7.75 6.91 2.19
C ALA A 37 -8.54 6.60 0.92
N PHE A 38 -7.84 6.61 -0.22
CA PHE A 38 -8.43 6.42 -1.54
C PHE A 38 -7.63 5.38 -2.34
N ILE A 39 -8.35 4.50 -3.02
CA ILE A 39 -7.76 3.57 -3.99
C ILE A 39 -8.57 3.59 -5.30
N GLY A 40 -7.90 3.84 -6.43
CA GLY A 40 -8.55 3.93 -7.74
C GLY A 40 -7.79 3.18 -8.83
N ASN A 41 -8.51 2.48 -9.71
CA ASN A 41 -7.95 1.72 -10.84
C ASN A 41 -6.72 0.87 -10.45
N SER A 42 -6.79 0.22 -9.29
CA SER A 42 -5.65 -0.46 -8.67
C SER A 42 -6.02 -1.89 -8.23
N LYS A 43 -5.00 -2.73 -8.08
CA LYS A 43 -5.13 -4.07 -7.51
C LYS A 43 -4.51 -4.08 -6.14
N ALA A 44 -5.22 -4.65 -5.17
CA ALA A 44 -4.70 -4.77 -3.81
C ALA A 44 -5.01 -6.16 -3.26
N LYS A 45 -3.96 -6.91 -2.95
CA LYS A 45 -4.05 -8.23 -2.35
C LYS A 45 -3.38 -8.22 -0.99
N SER A 46 -4.08 -8.68 0.05
CA SER A 46 -3.54 -8.73 1.42
C SER A 46 -2.83 -7.42 1.79
N THR A 47 -3.53 -6.28 1.70
CA THR A 47 -2.90 -4.96 1.76
C THR A 47 -3.64 -4.04 2.72
N VAL A 48 -2.88 -3.25 3.48
CA VAL A 48 -3.39 -2.28 4.45
C VAL A 48 -2.99 -0.89 3.96
N ILE A 49 -3.99 -0.03 3.76
CA ILE A 49 -3.82 1.36 3.39
C ILE A 49 -4.33 2.21 4.54
N SER A 50 -3.44 2.87 5.28
CA SER A 50 -3.81 3.68 6.45
C SER A 50 -4.38 5.05 6.04
N LYS A 51 -4.82 5.85 7.03
CA LYS A 51 -5.57 7.08 6.78
C LYS A 51 -4.83 8.07 5.88
N GLY A 52 -5.59 8.85 5.11
CA GLY A 52 -5.06 9.89 4.23
C GLY A 52 -4.22 9.40 3.05
N SER A 53 -3.99 8.08 2.92
CA SER A 53 -3.18 7.53 1.84
C SER A 53 -3.94 7.45 0.53
N LYS A 54 -3.25 7.71 -0.58
CA LYS A 54 -3.83 7.70 -1.92
C LYS A 54 -3.06 6.74 -2.82
N VAL A 55 -3.77 5.79 -3.42
CA VAL A 55 -3.23 4.80 -4.35
C VAL A 55 -3.99 4.86 -5.66
N VAL A 56 -3.29 5.05 -6.78
CA VAL A 56 -3.92 5.12 -8.11
C VAL A 56 -3.08 4.34 -9.14
N ASP A 57 -3.74 3.64 -10.07
CA ASP A 57 -3.10 2.92 -11.17
C ASP A 57 -2.00 1.92 -10.73
N SER A 58 -2.12 1.33 -9.54
CA SER A 58 -1.04 0.57 -8.88
C SER A 58 -1.42 -0.89 -8.60
N ASP A 59 -0.41 -1.75 -8.43
CA ASP A 59 -0.56 -3.15 -8.04
C ASP A 59 0.16 -3.40 -6.71
N LEU A 60 -0.61 -3.76 -5.68
CA LEU A 60 -0.15 -3.97 -4.32
C LEU A 60 -0.41 -5.43 -3.90
N ASP A 61 0.62 -6.16 -3.47
CA ASP A 61 0.49 -7.50 -2.89
C ASP A 61 1.29 -7.61 -1.59
N ARG A 62 0.62 -7.87 -0.45
CA ARG A 62 1.24 -7.90 0.88
C ARG A 62 1.95 -6.59 1.21
N VAL A 63 1.21 -5.47 1.18
CA VAL A 63 1.77 -4.14 1.42
C VAL A 63 1.11 -3.48 2.63
N LEU A 64 1.91 -2.78 3.43
CA LEU A 64 1.44 -1.91 4.51
C LEU A 64 1.84 -0.46 4.19
N LEU A 65 0.86 0.38 3.87
CA LEU A 65 1.03 1.82 3.76
C LEU A 65 0.61 2.44 5.09
N LEU A 66 1.54 3.14 5.74
CA LEU A 66 1.22 4.00 6.87
C LEU A 66 0.56 5.31 6.40
N ASP A 67 0.25 6.19 7.35
CA ASP A 67 -0.55 7.38 7.10
C ASP A 67 0.04 8.29 6.02
N ASP A 68 -0.83 8.95 5.26
CA ASP A 68 -0.52 10.00 4.30
C ASP A 68 0.47 9.58 3.18
N CYS A 69 0.48 8.30 2.78
CA CYS A 69 1.28 7.83 1.66
C CYS A 69 0.63 8.15 0.30
N GLU A 70 1.45 8.50 -0.69
CA GLU A 70 1.01 8.69 -2.08
C GLU A 70 1.70 7.66 -2.98
N VAL A 71 0.91 6.84 -3.67
CA VAL A 71 1.39 5.84 -4.64
C VAL A 71 0.66 6.02 -5.96
N SER A 72 1.41 6.22 -7.04
CA SER A 72 0.86 6.37 -8.38
C SER A 72 1.58 5.47 -9.35
N GLY A 73 0.85 4.64 -10.10
CA GLY A 73 1.40 3.87 -11.21
C GLY A 73 2.46 2.83 -10.83
N ALA A 74 2.48 2.31 -9.60
CA ALA A 74 3.59 1.51 -9.08
C ALA A 74 3.22 0.03 -8.83
N THR A 75 4.23 -0.83 -8.79
CA THR A 75 4.11 -2.23 -8.37
C THR A 75 4.86 -2.44 -7.07
N ILE A 76 4.15 -2.80 -6.01
CA ILE A 76 4.72 -2.96 -4.67
C ILE A 76 4.35 -4.33 -4.12
N VAL A 77 5.35 -5.09 -3.69
CA VAL A 77 5.16 -6.46 -3.19
C VAL A 77 5.91 -6.67 -1.88
N ASN A 78 5.25 -7.27 -0.89
CA ASN A 78 5.84 -7.68 0.38
C ASN A 78 6.65 -6.56 1.06
N SER A 79 6.09 -5.36 1.14
CA SER A 79 6.83 -4.15 1.54
C SER A 79 6.05 -3.28 2.51
N ILE A 80 6.78 -2.47 3.30
CA ILE A 80 6.22 -1.52 4.26
C ILE A 80 6.66 -0.11 3.88
N LEU A 81 5.70 0.80 3.77
CA LEU A 81 5.93 2.21 3.49
C LEU A 81 5.66 3.03 4.76
N GLY A 82 6.70 3.71 5.25
CA GLY A 82 6.62 4.64 6.37
C GLY A 82 5.67 5.81 6.13
N VAL A 83 5.37 6.58 7.18
CA VAL A 83 4.43 7.71 7.12
C VAL A 83 4.87 8.73 6.08
N GLY A 84 3.95 9.18 5.22
CA GLY A 84 4.22 10.23 4.24
C GLY A 84 5.09 9.83 3.05
N CYS A 85 5.29 8.53 2.80
CA CYS A 85 6.06 8.07 1.64
C CYS A 85 5.40 8.48 0.32
N ARG A 86 6.22 8.75 -0.70
CA ARG A 86 5.77 9.07 -2.06
C ARG A 86 6.42 8.11 -3.05
N VAL A 87 5.63 7.44 -3.86
CA VAL A 87 6.10 6.49 -4.87
C VAL A 87 5.66 6.92 -6.26
N GLY A 88 6.64 7.19 -7.11
CA GLY A 88 6.45 7.63 -8.48
C GLY A 88 6.00 6.51 -9.44
N LYS A 89 5.50 6.95 -10.60
CA LYS A 89 5.00 6.09 -11.67
C LYS A 89 6.07 5.11 -12.16
N GLY A 90 5.65 3.86 -12.40
CA GLY A 90 6.50 2.79 -12.92
C GLY A 90 7.48 2.23 -11.90
N ALA A 91 7.49 2.71 -10.65
CA ALA A 91 8.37 2.18 -9.62
C ALA A 91 8.01 0.73 -9.29
N LYS A 92 9.03 -0.08 -9.02
CA LYS A 92 8.93 -1.48 -8.60
C LYS A 92 9.63 -1.64 -7.26
N ILE A 93 8.89 -2.07 -6.25
CA ILE A 93 9.38 -2.18 -4.88
C ILE A 93 9.04 -3.58 -4.38
N SER A 94 10.05 -4.36 -3.99
CA SER A 94 9.85 -5.72 -3.48
C SER A 94 10.67 -5.98 -2.22
N ASN A 95 10.05 -6.60 -1.22
CA ASN A 95 10.73 -6.99 0.04
C ASN A 95 11.44 -5.82 0.75
N CYS A 96 10.88 -4.61 0.68
CA CYS A 96 11.51 -3.40 1.19
C CYS A 96 10.80 -2.85 2.43
N VAL A 97 11.54 -2.10 3.23
CA VAL A 97 10.98 -1.21 4.26
C VAL A 97 11.49 0.19 3.99
N LEU A 98 10.58 1.12 3.69
CA LEU A 98 10.89 2.52 3.48
C LEU A 98 10.64 3.32 4.74
N ALA A 99 11.58 4.15 5.14
CA ALA A 99 11.43 5.10 6.23
C ALA A 99 10.43 6.22 5.91
N ASP A 100 9.98 6.91 6.95
CA ASP A 100 9.02 8.00 6.83
C ASP A 100 9.49 9.07 5.83
N ARG A 101 8.57 9.52 4.99
CA ARG A 101 8.77 10.55 3.95
C ARG A 101 9.82 10.17 2.89
N THR A 102 10.12 8.88 2.74
CA THR A 102 10.94 8.40 1.62
C THR A 102 10.23 8.70 0.30
N VAL A 103 10.99 9.25 -0.66
CA VAL A 103 10.53 9.49 -2.02
C VAL A 103 11.20 8.48 -2.93
N VAL A 104 10.40 7.68 -3.62
CA VAL A 104 10.85 6.74 -4.64
C VAL A 104 10.55 7.37 -6.00
N GLU A 105 11.61 7.65 -6.74
CA GLU A 105 11.52 8.29 -8.06
C GLU A 105 10.84 7.39 -9.09
N GLU A 106 10.29 8.00 -10.14
CA GLU A 106 9.66 7.29 -11.25
C GLU A 106 10.58 6.22 -11.86
N GLY A 107 10.02 5.05 -12.14
CA GLY A 107 10.75 3.93 -12.74
C GLY A 107 11.81 3.27 -11.85
N SER A 108 11.97 3.71 -10.60
CA SER A 108 12.94 3.11 -9.66
C SER A 108 12.65 1.64 -9.41
N ASN A 109 13.71 0.84 -9.23
CA ASN A 109 13.58 -0.57 -8.88
C ASN A 109 14.32 -0.84 -7.56
N LEU A 110 13.57 -1.18 -6.52
CA LEU A 110 14.06 -1.45 -5.17
C LEU A 110 13.74 -2.90 -4.80
N GLU A 111 14.76 -3.66 -4.38
CA GLU A 111 14.60 -5.07 -4.02
C GLU A 111 15.43 -5.41 -2.78
N GLY A 112 14.78 -5.91 -1.73
CA GLY A 112 15.45 -6.40 -0.51
C GLY A 112 16.12 -5.33 0.35
N ASP A 113 15.94 -4.05 0.03
CA ASP A 113 16.58 -2.95 0.71
C ASP A 113 15.75 -2.46 1.91
N ARG A 114 16.47 -2.16 3.00
CA ARG A 114 15.94 -1.36 4.09
C ARG A 114 16.41 0.07 3.87
N ILE A 115 15.52 0.91 3.33
CA ILE A 115 15.80 2.34 3.14
C ILE A 115 15.38 3.04 4.44
N VAL A 116 16.37 3.27 5.30
CA VAL A 116 16.22 3.90 6.63
C VAL A 116 16.52 5.38 6.61
#